data_AF-A0A7W8YUT0-F1
#
_entry.id   AF-A0A7W8YUT0-F1
#
_cell.length_a   1.000
_cell.length_b   1.000
_cell.length_c   1.000
_cell.angle_alpha   90.00
_cell.angle_beta   90.00
_cell.angle_gamma   90.00
#
_symmetry.space_group_name_H-M   'P 1'
#
loop_
_entity.id
_entity.type
_entity.pdbx_description
1 polymer ?
#
loop_
_entity_poly.entity_id
_entity_poly.type
_entity_poly.pdbx_seq_one_letter_code
_entity_poly.pdbx_strand_id
1 'polypeptide(L)' 'MHITESNRGMPGEGNVRWDELFEALAKINYDGALVLENFSSSIDGMAERVNLWHPSKHNAQDLAEGSLAFIKQKALAYGL' A
#
# COMPACT_ATOMS: atom_id res chain seq x y z
N MET A 1 -3.34 -10.93 2.04
CA MET A 1 -3.87 -9.69 2.66
C MET A 1 -3.64 -8.53 1.70
N HIS A 2 -4.63 -7.64 1.52
CA HIS A 2 -4.42 -6.40 0.76
C HIS A 2 -3.66 -5.37 1.61
N ILE A 3 -2.62 -4.78 1.03
CA ILE A 3 -1.87 -3.66 1.57
C ILE A 3 -2.33 -2.40 0.84
N THR A 4 -3.02 -1.53 1.57
CA THR A 4 -3.53 -0.28 1.03
C THR A 4 -3.40 0.82 2.07
N GLU A 5 -2.97 2.01 1.64
CA GLU A 5 -2.95 3.19 2.51
C GLU A 5 -4.38 3.70 2.74
N SER A 6 -4.56 4.46 3.81
CA SER A 6 -5.83 5.10 4.21
C SER A 6 -6.52 5.89 3.09
N ASN A 7 -5.75 6.49 2.17
CA ASN A 7 -6.23 7.21 1.00
C ASN A 7 -6.01 6.43 -0.32
N ARG A 8 -5.60 5.17 -0.23
CA ARG A 8 -5.27 4.27 -1.35
C ARG A 8 -4.15 4.78 -2.27
N GLY A 9 -3.32 5.70 -1.77
CA GLY A 9 -2.10 6.19 -2.41
C GLY A 9 -0.85 5.43 -1.96
N MET A 10 0.26 6.15 -1.85
CA MET A 10 1.55 5.60 -1.42
C MET A 10 1.51 5.16 0.06
N PRO A 11 1.81 3.89 0.38
CA PRO A 11 2.00 3.46 1.76
C PRO A 11 3.03 4.31 2.50
N GLY A 12 2.67 4.77 3.70
CA GLY A 12 3.51 5.61 4.55
C GLY A 12 3.30 7.12 4.35
N GLU A 13 2.50 7.54 3.37
CA GLU A 13 2.11 8.95 3.19
C GLU A 13 0.71 9.26 3.77
N GLY A 14 0.06 8.27 4.41
CA GLY A 14 -1.25 8.44 5.03
C GLY A 14 -1.24 8.14 6.53
N ASN A 15 -2.36 7.62 7.02
CA ASN A 15 -2.63 7.42 8.44
C ASN A 15 -2.66 5.95 8.87
N VAL A 16 -2.36 4.99 7.98
CA VAL A 16 -2.28 3.57 8.37
C VAL A 16 -1.12 3.37 9.35
N ARG A 17 -1.40 2.66 10.44
CA ARG A 17 -0.47 2.28 11.51
C ARG A 17 0.39 1.10 11.07
N TRP A 18 1.33 1.36 10.14
CA TRP A 18 2.12 0.32 9.47
C TRP A 18 3.00 -0.47 10.43
N ASP A 19 3.61 0.20 11.41
CA ASP A 19 4.51 -0.46 12.37
C ASP A 19 3.75 -1.48 13.22
N GLU A 20 2.57 -1.10 13.71
CA GLU A 20 1.69 -1.98 14.48
C GLU A 20 1.11 -3.11 13.62
N LEU A 21 0.82 -2.85 12.35
CA LEU A 21 0.39 -3.89 11.42
C LEU A 21 1.48 -4.94 11.23
N PHE A 22 2.69 -4.54 10.86
CA PHE A 22 3.79 -5.48 10.61
C PHE A 22 4.24 -6.18 11.90
N GLU A 23 4.24 -5.50 13.04
CA GLU A 23 4.47 -6.14 14.35
C GLU A 23 3.41 -7.23 14.64
N ALA A 24 2.13 -6.96 14.36
CA ALA A 24 1.06 -7.92 14.56
C ALA A 24 1.18 -9.13 13.62
N LEU A 25 1.55 -8.92 12.36
CA LEU A 25 1.76 -10.00 11.39
C LEU A 25 2.92 -10.92 11.81
N ALA A 26 4.04 -10.33 12.27
CA ALA A 26 5.17 -11.09 12.79
C ALA A 26 4.78 -11.91 14.03
N LYS A 27 4.01 -11.33 14.97
CA LYS A 27 3.53 -12.03 16.18
C LYS A 27 2.70 -13.28 15.89
N ILE A 28 1.97 -13.30 14.78
CA ILE A 28 1.16 -14.46 14.38
C ILE A 28 1.87 -15.38 13.39
N ASN A 29 3.16 -15.15 13.10
CA ASN A 29 3.93 -15.86 12.09
C ASN A 29 3.20 -15.91 10.73
N TYR A 30 2.66 -14.77 10.29
CA TYR A 30 1.95 -14.70 9.01
C TYR A 30 2.90 -15.02 7.85
N ASP A 31 2.59 -16.05 7.07
CA ASP A 31 3.38 -16.52 5.91
C ASP A 31 2.67 -16.28 4.55
N GLY A 32 1.50 -15.65 4.59
CA GLY A 32 0.67 -15.43 3.41
C GLY A 32 1.15 -14.27 2.54
N ALA A 33 0.57 -14.15 1.34
CA ALA A 33 0.91 -13.05 0.43
C ALA A 33 0.48 -11.68 0.98
N LEU A 34 1.35 -10.69 0.78
CA LEU A 34 1.04 -9.26 0.90
C LEU A 34 0.81 -8.72 -0.51
N VAL A 35 -0.42 -8.35 -0.83
CA VAL A 35 -0.82 -7.92 -2.18
C VAL A 35 -1.13 -6.44 -2.13
N LEU A 36 -0.40 -5.64 -2.91
CA LEU A 36 -0.60 -4.21 -2.99
C LEU A 36 -1.92 -3.87 -3.71
N GLU A 37 -2.70 -2.95 -3.15
CA GLU A 37 -3.87 -2.36 -3.79
C GLU A 37 -3.86 -0.84 -3.62
N ASN A 38 -3.54 -0.12 -4.70
CA ASN A 38 -3.56 1.34 -4.77
C ASN A 38 -4.28 1.80 -6.04
N PHE A 39 -4.66 3.07 -6.08
CA PHE A 39 -5.37 3.65 -7.21
C PHE A 39 -4.69 4.92 -7.70
N SER A 40 -4.48 5.00 -9.02
CA SER A 40 -3.97 6.20 -9.68
C SER A 40 -5.00 6.77 -10.65
N SER A 41 -5.22 8.09 -10.59
CA SER A 41 -5.97 8.82 -11.61
C SER A 41 -5.26 8.87 -12.96
N SER A 42 -4.02 8.37 -13.06
CA SER A 42 -3.32 8.20 -14.34
C SER A 42 -3.80 6.99 -15.15
N ILE A 43 -4.67 6.15 -14.58
CA ILE A 43 -5.23 4.97 -15.25
C ILE A 43 -6.62 5.31 -15.77
N ASP A 44 -6.79 5.23 -17.09
CA ASP A 44 -8.06 5.48 -17.74
C ASP A 44 -9.15 4.56 -17.19
N GLY A 45 -10.25 5.16 -16.80
CA GLY A 45 -11.42 4.48 -16.27
C GLY A 45 -11.29 3.99 -14.81
N MET A 46 -10.19 4.30 -14.12
CA MET A 46 -10.02 3.94 -12.71
C MET A 46 -10.93 4.79 -11.81
N ALA A 47 -11.02 6.09 -12.09
CA ALA A 47 -11.59 7.04 -11.15
C ALA A 47 -13.07 6.79 -10.85
N GLU A 48 -13.86 6.47 -11.87
CA GLU A 48 -15.28 6.15 -11.75
C GLU A 48 -15.55 4.78 -11.11
N ARG A 49 -14.59 3.85 -11.20
CA ARG A 49 -14.74 2.50 -10.64
C ARG A 49 -14.53 2.45 -9.14
N VAL A 50 -13.68 3.34 -8.63
CA VAL A 50 -13.21 3.30 -7.23
C VAL A 50 -13.52 4.57 -6.45
N ASN A 51 -14.33 5.47 -7.03
CA ASN A 51 -14.70 6.76 -6.44
C ASN A 51 -13.47 7.64 -6.12
N LEU A 52 -12.48 7.66 -7.03
CA LEU A 52 -11.27 8.48 -6.88
C LEU A 52 -11.55 9.90 -7.38
N TRP A 53 -12.07 10.75 -6.49
CA TRP A 53 -12.45 12.13 -6.82
C TRP A 53 -11.29 13.12 -6.79
N HIS A 54 -10.25 12.80 -6.02
CA HIS A 54 -9.05 13.64 -5.94
C HIS A 54 -7.97 13.13 -6.91
N PRO A 55 -7.31 14.04 -7.65
CA PRO A 55 -6.15 13.67 -8.47
C PRO A 55 -5.08 12.98 -7.63
N SER A 56 -4.55 11.86 -8.12
CA SER A 56 -3.47 11.14 -7.46
C SER A 56 -2.18 11.96 -7.51
N LYS A 57 -1.47 11.99 -6.38
CA LYS A 57 -0.16 12.64 -6.26
C LYS A 57 0.93 11.96 -7.13
N HIS A 58 0.82 10.64 -7.28
CA HIS A 58 1.77 9.77 -7.98
C HIS A 58 1.07 9.03 -9.13
N ASN A 59 1.79 8.77 -10.22
CA ASN A 59 1.30 7.91 -11.30
C ASN A 59 1.34 6.43 -10.88
N ALA A 60 0.75 5.55 -11.70
CA ALA A 60 0.68 4.12 -11.39
C ALA A 60 2.06 3.43 -11.25
N GLN A 61 3.07 3.81 -12.04
CA GLN A 61 4.41 3.21 -11.96
C GLN A 61 5.10 3.58 -10.65
N ASP A 62 5.08 4.87 -10.30
CA ASP A 62 5.70 5.38 -9.07
C ASP A 62 5.04 4.74 -7.85
N LEU A 63 3.70 4.61 -7.86
CA LEU A 63 2.97 3.90 -6.81
C LEU A 63 3.41 2.45 -6.68
N ALA A 64 3.55 1.71 -7.79
CA ALA A 64 3.93 0.30 -7.75
C ALA A 64 5.34 0.11 -7.17
N GLU A 65 6.33 0.86 -7.67
CA GLU A 65 7.72 0.73 -7.25
C GLU A 65 7.95 1.23 -5.82
N GLY A 66 7.43 2.41 -5.49
CA GLY A 66 7.57 2.99 -4.16
C GLY A 66 6.86 2.16 -3.08
N SER A 67 5.66 1.65 -3.38
CA SER A 67 4.94 0.78 -2.45
C SER A 67 5.67 -0.55 -2.25
N LEU A 68 6.22 -1.15 -3.31
CA LEU A 68 6.99 -2.39 -3.20
C LEU A 68 8.24 -2.19 -2.33
N ALA A 69 8.96 -1.08 -2.52
CA ALA A 69 10.11 -0.73 -1.69
C ALA A 69 9.71 -0.55 -0.21
N PHE A 70 8.63 0.18 0.06
CA PHE A 70 8.09 0.36 1.41
C PHE A 70 7.73 -0.98 2.07
N ILE A 71 6.98 -1.84 1.37
CA ILE A 71 6.54 -3.13 1.90
C ILE A 71 7.75 -4.02 2.21
N LYS A 72 8.74 -4.09 1.31
CA LYS A 72 9.97 -4.86 1.55
C LYS A 72 10.76 -4.34 2.74
N GLN A 73 10.86 -3.01 2.89
CA GLN A 73 11.55 -2.41 4.03
C GLN A 73 10.86 -2.76 5.35
N LYS A 74 9.53 -2.65 5.41
CA LYS A 74 8.76 -3.01 6.60
C LYS A 74 8.85 -4.51 6.89
N ALA A 75 8.71 -5.37 5.89
CA ALA A 75 8.85 -6.82 6.06
C ALA A 75 10.21 -7.18 6.67
N LEU A 76 11.29 -6.65 6.09
CA LEU A 76 12.64 -6.85 6.60
C LEU A 76 12.82 -6.33 8.05
N ALA A 77 12.27 -5.15 8.37
CA ALA A 77 12.42 -4.55 9.69
C ALA A 77 11.71 -5.33 10.79
N TYR A 78 10.61 -6.02 10.47
CA TYR A 78 9.78 -6.77 11.43
C TYR A 78 9.98 -8.29 11.37
N GLY A 79 10.86 -8.78 10.50
CA GLY A 79 11.16 -10.21 10.38
C GLY A 79 10.06 -11.02 9.69
N LEU A 80 9.38 -10.40 8.71
CA LEU A 80 8.45 -11.06 7.78
C LEU A 80 9.14 -11.48 6.49
#